data_AF-A0A7S0GPX3-F1
#
_entry.id   AF-A0A7S0GPX3-F1
#
_cell.length_a   1.000
_cell.length_b   1.000
_cell.length_c   1.000
_cell.angle_alpha   90.00
_cell.angle_beta   90.00
_cell.angle_gamma   90.00
#
_symmetry.space_group_name_H-M   'P 1'
#
loop_
_entity.id
_entity.type
_entity.pdbx_description
1 polymer ?
#
loop_
_entity_poly.entity_id
_entity_poly.type
_entity_poly.pdbx_seq_one_letter_code
_entity_poly.pdbx_strand_id
1 'polypeptide(L)'
;DKAYRTSLHVFFNSHFQLTTDSVEPSAGGEGSGVTKKDSKKPHLCIRVHPKHTKGKKGGGDKKRGRDEGNDNNWKGHKRWPMDLPQYLEFTLCKENKETQDAMGVISRILRTKPRDFGFAGTKDRRGVTSQRMTLHKVRASRLAKLKLFQMKVGNFKYVDRELGLGDLKGNLFTLTLRGIEGGTEETVTRAVNELKLSGVINYFGLQRFGTHAIGTHEIGAALLRGAWAEVHDLILRPRDGDNGDAAAARVIYKETGDAAAALKRMPRFCTAERGLLEALGRCDKNDLVNPLSGIPRTTRKMYVHAYQSYMWNKAASERVRRHGLSRPVAGDLIVDDSMLQYAGEDDGDIFSRVREVTEKEAASGAFNI
;
A
#
# COMPACT_ATOMS: atom_id res chain seq x y z
N ASP A 1 2.20 43.64 25.54
CA ASP A 1 1.60 44.97 25.23
C ASP A 1 0.30 44.78 24.41
N LYS A 2 -0.34 45.87 23.94
CA LYS A 2 -1.58 45.82 23.13
C LYS A 2 -1.34 45.23 21.74
N ALA A 3 -0.22 45.57 21.10
CA ALA A 3 0.13 45.10 19.75
C ALA A 3 0.32 43.57 19.72
N TYR A 4 1.01 43.01 20.71
CA TYR A 4 1.20 41.58 20.88
C TYR A 4 -0.12 40.82 21.13
N ARG A 5 -1.06 41.41 21.90
CA ARG A 5 -2.38 40.81 22.07
C ARG A 5 -3.20 40.84 20.78
N THR A 6 -3.15 41.95 20.05
CA THR A 6 -3.80 42.05 18.73
C THR A 6 -3.21 41.05 17.75
N SER A 7 -1.89 40.84 17.73
CA SER A 7 -1.28 39.82 16.87
C SER A 7 -1.71 38.40 17.25
N LEU A 8 -1.88 38.09 18.53
CA LEU A 8 -2.44 36.82 18.99
C LEU A 8 -3.91 36.63 18.58
N HIS A 9 -4.74 37.67 18.71
CA HIS A 9 -6.13 37.64 18.22
C HIS A 9 -6.19 37.38 16.70
N VAL A 10 -5.36 38.10 15.94
CA VAL A 10 -5.23 37.90 14.49
C VAL A 10 -4.73 36.50 14.17
N PHE A 11 -3.73 35.99 14.89
CA PHE A 11 -3.20 34.63 14.74
C PHE A 11 -4.30 33.58 14.96
N PHE A 12 -5.03 33.64 16.07
CA PHE A 12 -6.08 32.67 16.38
C PHE A 12 -7.24 32.72 15.37
N ASN A 13 -7.63 33.91 14.95
CA ASN A 13 -8.67 34.07 13.94
C ASN A 13 -8.22 33.59 12.55
N SER A 14 -7.07 34.07 12.05
CA SER A 14 -6.54 33.73 10.73
C SER A 14 -6.20 32.24 10.58
N HIS A 15 -5.61 31.62 11.61
CA HIS A 15 -5.14 30.24 11.56
C HIS A 15 -6.21 29.23 11.99
N PHE A 16 -7.05 29.58 12.97
CA PHE A 16 -8.01 28.64 13.56
C PHE A 16 -9.48 29.04 13.40
N GLN A 17 -9.80 30.27 12.96
CA GLN A 17 -11.19 30.81 12.92
C GLN A 17 -11.90 30.68 14.27
N LEU A 18 -11.13 30.80 15.35
CA LEU A 18 -11.67 30.80 16.70
C LEU A 18 -11.88 32.25 17.13
N THR A 19 -13.02 32.49 17.79
CA THR A 19 -13.27 33.78 18.42
C THR A 19 -12.47 33.85 19.70
N THR A 20 -11.92 35.02 19.96
CA THR A 20 -10.99 35.22 21.08
C THR A 20 -11.29 36.53 21.77
N ASP A 21 -11.14 36.58 23.07
CA ASP A 21 -11.29 37.77 23.89
C ASP A 21 -10.11 37.93 24.86
N SER A 22 -9.79 39.18 25.20
CA SER A 22 -8.77 39.49 26.19
C SER A 22 -9.43 39.52 27.57
N VAL A 23 -8.95 38.71 28.51
CA VAL A 23 -9.50 38.60 29.87
C VAL A 23 -8.44 38.89 30.93
N GLU A 24 -8.84 39.55 32.01
CA GLU A 24 -8.04 39.60 33.24
C GLU A 24 -8.30 38.30 34.01
N PRO A 25 -7.27 37.47 34.30
CA PRO A 25 -7.47 36.25 35.07
C PRO A 25 -7.92 36.61 36.49
N SER A 26 -8.90 35.89 37.02
CA SER A 26 -9.35 36.00 38.41
C SER A 26 -8.19 35.66 39.36
N ALA A 27 -8.05 36.42 40.45
CA ALA A 27 -7.02 36.18 41.46
C ALA A 27 -7.17 34.74 42.01
N GLY A 28 -6.20 33.88 41.71
CA GLY A 28 -6.16 32.47 42.15
C GLY A 28 -6.66 31.41 41.16
N GLY A 29 -7.02 31.76 39.92
CA GLY A 29 -7.38 30.78 38.88
C GLY A 29 -6.17 30.16 38.16
N GLU A 30 -6.31 28.93 37.66
CA GLU A 30 -5.32 28.30 36.77
C GLU A 30 -5.06 29.21 35.54
N GLY A 31 -3.84 29.75 35.44
CA GLY A 31 -3.44 30.68 34.39
C GLY A 31 -3.13 32.11 34.83
N SER A 32 -3.16 32.42 36.13
CA SER A 32 -2.60 33.68 36.64
C SER A 32 -1.07 33.67 36.45
N GLY A 33 -0.61 34.17 35.30
CA GLY A 33 0.81 34.36 35.05
C GLY A 33 1.45 35.40 35.96
N VAL A 34 2.76 35.60 35.79
CA VAL A 34 3.58 36.59 36.51
C VAL A 34 2.86 37.95 36.53
N THR A 35 2.83 38.63 37.67
CA THR A 35 2.28 39.99 37.80
C THR A 35 3.22 41.00 37.14
N LYS A 36 2.69 42.12 36.64
CA LYS A 36 3.55 43.17 36.09
C LYS A 36 4.47 43.70 37.19
N LYS A 37 5.77 43.87 36.88
CA LYS A 37 6.68 44.66 37.73
C LYS A 37 6.01 46.02 37.98
N ASP A 38 5.83 46.36 39.25
CA ASP A 38 5.20 47.59 39.74
C ASP A 38 3.65 47.68 39.65
N SER A 39 2.93 46.55 39.49
CA SER A 39 1.46 46.54 39.57
C SER A 39 0.91 45.27 40.23
N LYS A 40 -0.11 45.43 41.09
CA LYS A 40 -0.89 44.30 41.67
C LYS A 40 -1.79 43.59 40.65
N LYS A 41 -1.85 44.04 39.39
CA LYS A 41 -2.70 43.45 38.34
C LYS A 41 -1.97 42.35 37.55
N PRO A 42 -2.59 41.19 37.31
CA PRO A 42 -2.00 40.13 36.48
C PRO A 42 -1.92 40.54 35.01
N HIS A 43 -1.10 39.83 34.23
CA HIS A 43 -1.08 40.02 32.77
C HIS A 43 -2.41 39.57 32.15
N LEU A 44 -2.90 40.33 31.16
CA LEU A 44 -4.07 39.95 30.36
C LEU A 44 -3.80 38.66 29.59
N CYS A 45 -4.75 37.72 29.65
CA CYS A 45 -4.73 36.47 28.91
C CYS A 45 -5.63 36.57 27.66
N ILE A 46 -5.32 35.79 26.63
CA ILE A 46 -6.20 35.62 25.47
C ILE A 46 -6.98 34.33 25.68
N ARG A 47 -8.28 34.45 25.92
CA ARG A 47 -9.17 33.31 25.98
C ARG A 47 -9.66 32.98 24.57
N VAL A 48 -9.65 31.69 24.25
CA VAL A 48 -10.01 31.18 22.93
C VAL A 48 -11.28 30.37 23.06
N HIS A 49 -12.32 30.79 22.35
CA HIS A 49 -13.60 30.11 22.36
C HIS A 49 -13.68 29.07 21.23
N PRO A 50 -14.13 27.84 21.51
CA PRO A 50 -14.52 26.92 20.46
C PRO A 50 -15.69 27.53 19.66
N LYS A 51 -15.73 27.26 18.35
CA LYS A 51 -16.87 27.67 17.51
C LYS A 51 -18.15 27.03 18.06
N HIS A 52 -19.03 27.82 18.68
CA HIS A 52 -20.38 27.37 19.00
C HIS A 52 -21.16 27.14 17.69
N THR A 53 -21.54 25.89 17.41
CA THR A 53 -22.69 25.63 16.54
C THR A 53 -23.92 26.17 17.27
N LYS A 54 -24.53 27.23 16.73
CA LYS A 54 -25.78 27.77 17.29
C LYS A 54 -26.87 26.71 17.19
N GLY A 55 -27.12 25.97 18.27
CA GLY A 55 -28.40 25.30 18.47
C GLY A 55 -29.47 26.35 18.75
N LYS A 56 -30.33 26.62 17.76
CA LYS A 56 -31.54 27.43 17.98
C LYS A 56 -32.56 26.59 18.77
N LYS A 57 -32.82 26.96 20.03
CA LYS A 57 -34.09 26.66 20.72
C LYS A 57 -35.10 27.76 20.34
N GLY A 58 -36.31 27.36 19.93
CA GLY A 58 -37.48 28.25 19.93
C GLY A 58 -38.42 28.10 18.72
N GLY A 59 -39.41 27.20 18.85
CA GLY A 59 -40.82 27.37 18.47
C GLY A 59 -41.24 27.64 17.02
N GLY A 60 -42.06 26.74 16.46
CA GLY A 60 -43.05 27.07 15.41
C GLY A 60 -43.04 26.15 14.18
N ASP A 61 -44.13 25.39 14.02
CA ASP A 61 -44.42 24.45 12.93
C ASP A 61 -44.22 24.99 11.49
N LYS A 62 -43.52 24.20 10.64
CA LYS A 62 -44.04 23.62 9.37
C LYS A 62 -42.92 23.06 8.48
N LYS A 63 -43.23 21.91 7.87
CA LYS A 63 -42.54 21.17 6.78
C LYS A 63 -41.18 20.56 7.11
N ARG A 64 -41.20 19.24 7.34
CA ARG A 64 -40.06 18.32 7.22
C ARG A 64 -39.54 18.34 5.76
N GLY A 65 -38.72 19.32 5.45
CA GLY A 65 -37.65 19.16 4.46
C GLY A 65 -36.57 18.28 5.09
N ARG A 66 -36.20 17.23 4.38
CA ARG A 66 -35.18 16.26 4.78
C ARG A 66 -33.82 16.95 4.75
N ASP A 67 -33.47 17.63 5.84
CA ASP A 67 -32.18 18.32 5.96
C ASP A 67 -31.15 17.34 6.52
N GLU A 68 -30.21 16.96 5.66
CA GLU A 68 -29.09 16.06 5.90
C GLU A 68 -28.07 16.72 6.85
N GLY A 69 -28.41 16.80 8.13
CA GLY A 69 -27.52 17.26 9.20
C GLY A 69 -26.67 16.15 9.80
N ASN A 70 -25.88 15.43 8.98
CA ASN A 70 -24.83 14.54 9.49
C ASN A 70 -23.50 15.33 9.55
N ASP A 71 -23.21 15.90 10.73
CA ASP A 71 -21.96 16.62 11.06
C ASP A 71 -20.74 15.68 11.14
N ASN A 72 -20.50 14.89 10.09
CA ASN A 72 -19.40 13.92 9.99
C ASN A 72 -18.36 14.25 8.92
N ASN A 73 -18.39 15.45 8.34
CA ASN A 73 -17.43 15.84 7.31
C ASN A 73 -16.34 16.77 7.87
N TRP A 74 -15.20 16.18 8.25
CA TRP A 74 -13.97 16.94 8.52
C TRP A 74 -13.58 17.75 7.28
N LYS A 75 -13.82 19.07 7.30
CA LYS A 75 -13.53 20.02 6.19
C LYS A 75 -12.03 20.35 6.04
N GLY A 76 -11.11 19.47 6.44
CA GLY A 76 -9.67 19.73 6.46
C GLY A 76 -9.04 20.04 5.08
N HIS A 77 -9.60 19.48 4.00
CA HIS A 77 -9.09 19.73 2.64
C HIS A 77 -9.42 21.13 2.10
N LYS A 78 -10.47 21.79 2.59
CA LYS A 78 -10.89 23.12 2.10
C LYS A 78 -10.01 24.27 2.62
N ARG A 79 -9.14 24.00 3.60
CA ARG A 79 -8.31 25.02 4.28
C ARG A 79 -6.84 24.59 4.37
N TRP A 80 -6.36 23.90 3.33
CA TRP A 80 -4.93 23.62 3.17
C TRP A 80 -4.23 24.93 2.77
N PRO A 81 -3.13 25.34 3.43
CA PRO A 81 -2.39 26.54 3.06
C PRO A 81 -1.88 26.44 1.62
N MET A 82 -2.03 27.52 0.84
CA MET A 82 -1.62 27.54 -0.58
C MET A 82 -0.11 27.46 -0.77
N ASP A 83 0.65 27.88 0.24
CA ASP A 83 2.11 27.87 0.32
C ASP A 83 2.68 26.52 0.75
N LEU A 84 1.84 25.57 1.16
CA LEU A 84 2.28 24.22 1.52
C LEU A 84 2.05 23.23 0.38
N PRO A 85 3.07 22.43 0.01
CA PRO A 85 2.90 21.33 -0.91
C PRO A 85 1.77 20.39 -0.49
N GLN A 86 1.12 19.76 -1.47
CA GLN A 86 -0.14 19.04 -1.25
C GLN A 86 0.01 17.73 -0.49
N TYR A 87 1.20 17.13 -0.47
CA TYR A 87 1.43 15.83 0.15
C TYR A 87 2.39 15.93 1.33
N LEU A 88 2.03 15.24 2.40
CA LEU A 88 2.95 14.94 3.48
C LEU A 88 3.63 13.61 3.18
N GLU A 89 4.91 13.67 2.90
CA GLU A 89 5.79 12.52 2.84
C GLU A 89 6.28 12.15 4.24
N PHE A 90 6.38 10.85 4.51
CA PHE A 90 6.87 10.31 5.77
C PHE A 90 7.41 8.90 5.58
N THR A 91 8.24 8.45 6.54
CA THR A 91 8.67 7.05 6.64
C THR A 91 7.69 6.29 7.53
N LEU A 92 7.13 5.20 7.01
CA LEU A 92 6.40 4.20 7.77
C LEU A 92 7.34 3.04 8.08
N CYS A 93 7.58 2.78 9.36
CA CYS A 93 8.18 1.54 9.84
C CYS A 93 7.07 0.67 10.42
N LYS A 94 6.98 -0.58 9.97
CA LYS A 94 5.97 -1.56 10.40
C LYS A 94 6.62 -2.89 10.76
N GLU A 95 6.05 -3.57 11.74
CA GLU A 95 6.47 -4.90 12.19
C GLU A 95 5.30 -5.87 12.07
N ASN A 96 5.54 -7.04 11.46
CA ASN A 96 4.56 -8.12 11.30
C ASN A 96 3.19 -7.68 10.72
N LYS A 97 3.18 -6.73 9.78
CA LYS A 97 1.95 -6.08 9.28
C LYS A 97 1.99 -5.83 7.79
N GLU A 98 0.85 -5.97 7.13
CA GLU A 98 0.70 -5.59 5.72
C GLU A 98 0.68 -4.06 5.56
N THR A 99 1.18 -3.56 4.42
CA THR A 99 1.14 -2.11 4.12
C THR A 99 -0.31 -1.61 4.06
N GLN A 100 -1.23 -2.39 3.48
CA GLN A 100 -2.65 -2.01 3.40
C GLN A 100 -3.34 -1.97 4.76
N ASP A 101 -3.01 -2.91 5.66
CA ASP A 101 -3.52 -2.90 7.03
C ASP A 101 -3.02 -1.67 7.81
N ALA A 102 -1.73 -1.35 7.65
CA ALA A 102 -1.14 -0.15 8.25
C ALA A 102 -1.84 1.13 7.78
N MET A 103 -2.05 1.26 6.46
CA MET A 103 -2.80 2.36 5.87
C MET A 103 -4.24 2.43 6.41
N GLY A 104 -4.95 1.30 6.50
CA GLY A 104 -6.32 1.25 7.01
C GLY A 104 -6.46 1.67 8.48
N VAL A 105 -5.45 1.36 9.31
CA VAL A 105 -5.40 1.84 10.70
C VAL A 105 -5.20 3.36 10.74
N ILE A 106 -4.20 3.87 10.02
CA ILE A 106 -3.88 5.30 10.00
C ILE A 106 -5.05 6.11 9.41
N SER A 107 -5.64 5.63 8.32
CA SER A 107 -6.75 6.31 7.64
C SER A 107 -7.97 6.44 8.53
N ARG A 108 -8.31 5.40 9.30
CA ARG A 108 -9.43 5.43 10.26
C ARG A 108 -9.21 6.45 11.36
N ILE A 109 -8.00 6.52 11.92
CA ILE A 109 -7.68 7.47 13.00
C ILE A 109 -7.67 8.92 12.47
N LEU A 110 -7.10 9.14 11.29
CA LEU A 110 -6.98 10.49 10.70
C LEU A 110 -8.25 10.96 9.98
N ARG A 111 -9.22 10.04 9.76
CA ARG A 111 -10.42 10.23 8.95
C ARG A 111 -10.10 10.58 7.50
N THR A 112 -9.11 9.89 6.92
CA THR A 112 -8.74 9.97 5.51
C THR A 112 -9.16 8.69 4.78
N LYS A 113 -9.05 8.68 3.45
CA LYS A 113 -9.34 7.50 2.63
C LYS A 113 -8.03 6.77 2.31
N PRO A 114 -8.04 5.42 2.17
CA PRO A 114 -6.85 4.68 1.76
C PRO A 114 -6.25 5.15 0.43
N ARG A 115 -7.09 5.63 -0.50
CA ARG A 115 -6.67 6.23 -1.79
C ARG A 115 -5.90 7.55 -1.67
N ASP A 116 -5.91 8.18 -0.49
CA ASP A 116 -5.20 9.43 -0.25
C ASP A 116 -3.72 9.17 0.10
N PHE A 117 -3.32 7.89 0.21
CA PHE A 117 -1.95 7.47 0.46
C PHE A 117 -1.28 7.04 -0.86
N GLY A 118 -0.06 7.54 -1.06
CA GLY A 118 0.85 7.06 -2.11
C GLY A 118 2.00 6.25 -1.52
N PHE A 119 2.46 5.24 -2.26
CA PHE A 119 3.61 4.42 -1.91
C PHE A 119 4.21 3.74 -3.15
N ALA A 120 5.51 3.51 -3.11
CA ALA A 120 6.24 2.97 -4.27
C ALA A 120 6.06 1.46 -4.48
N GLY A 121 5.75 0.72 -3.41
CA GLY A 121 5.47 -0.71 -3.46
C GLY A 121 5.16 -1.28 -2.08
N THR A 122 4.50 -2.43 -2.03
CA THR A 122 4.25 -3.16 -0.78
C THR A 122 5.54 -3.76 -0.22
N LYS A 123 5.63 -3.93 1.10
CA LYS A 123 6.75 -4.59 1.79
C LYS A 123 6.25 -5.79 2.56
N ASP A 124 7.11 -6.79 2.73
CA ASP A 124 6.75 -8.04 3.39
C ASP A 124 6.08 -7.83 4.74
N ARG A 125 5.05 -8.62 5.00
CA ARG A 125 4.36 -8.62 6.29
C ARG A 125 5.27 -9.12 7.39
N ARG A 126 5.88 -10.30 7.19
CA ARG A 126 6.69 -11.00 8.21
C ARG A 126 8.09 -10.40 8.26
N GLY A 127 8.25 -9.32 9.01
CA GLY A 127 9.53 -8.66 9.24
C GLY A 127 9.35 -7.26 9.79
N VAL A 128 10.48 -6.57 9.97
CA VAL A 128 10.53 -5.13 10.24
C VAL A 128 10.87 -4.43 8.94
N THR A 129 9.92 -3.64 8.42
CA THR A 129 10.07 -2.99 7.11
C THR A 129 9.88 -1.50 7.23
N SER A 130 10.73 -0.73 6.56
CA SER A 130 10.60 0.73 6.44
C SER A 130 10.37 1.12 4.99
N GLN A 131 9.41 2.01 4.74
CA GLN A 131 9.11 2.52 3.41
C GLN A 131 8.68 3.98 3.46
N ARG A 132 8.95 4.73 2.38
CA ARG A 132 8.39 6.07 2.20
C ARG A 132 6.93 5.97 1.76
N MET A 133 6.13 6.90 2.27
CA MET A 133 4.72 7.05 2.01
C MET A 133 4.42 8.53 1.79
N THR A 134 3.41 8.84 0.98
CA THR A 134 2.81 10.18 0.90
C THR A 134 1.37 10.13 1.37
N LEU A 135 0.88 11.22 1.96
CA LEU A 135 -0.51 11.36 2.40
C LEU A 135 -1.04 12.75 2.04
N HIS A 136 -2.11 12.79 1.26
CA HIS A 136 -2.66 14.02 0.71
C HIS A 136 -3.29 14.92 1.81
N LYS A 137 -2.80 16.16 1.90
CA LYS A 137 -3.31 17.25 2.74
C LYS A 137 -3.50 16.90 4.22
N VAL A 138 -2.48 16.26 4.81
CA VAL A 138 -2.41 15.98 6.25
C VAL A 138 -1.21 16.71 6.86
N ARG A 139 -1.41 17.40 7.98
CA ARG A 139 -0.30 18.04 8.71
C ARG A 139 0.55 17.01 9.46
N ALA A 140 1.87 17.18 9.42
CA ALA A 140 2.82 16.33 10.13
C ALA A 140 2.48 16.16 11.62
N SER A 141 2.03 17.23 12.29
CA SER A 141 1.67 17.20 13.71
C SER A 141 0.49 16.28 14.05
N ARG A 142 -0.40 15.98 13.10
CA ARG A 142 -1.48 15.00 13.31
C ARG A 142 -0.94 13.57 13.27
N LEU A 143 -0.02 13.31 12.33
CA LEU A 143 0.57 12.00 12.13
C LEU A 143 1.60 11.67 13.24
N ALA A 144 2.40 12.65 13.65
CA ALA A 144 3.41 12.51 14.71
C ALA A 144 2.83 12.19 16.10
N LYS A 145 1.57 12.53 16.36
CA LYS A 145 0.89 12.29 17.65
C LYS A 145 0.27 10.89 17.75
N LEU A 146 0.26 10.11 16.67
CA LEU A 146 -0.40 8.81 16.67
C LEU A 146 0.40 7.80 17.49
N LYS A 147 -0.28 7.11 18.41
CA LYS A 147 0.23 5.91 19.06
C LYS A 147 -0.22 4.71 18.24
N LEU A 148 0.71 4.07 17.55
CA LEU A 148 0.44 2.99 16.62
C LEU A 148 1.06 1.68 17.11
N PHE A 149 0.25 0.64 17.23
CA PHE A 149 0.75 -0.70 17.60
C PHE A 149 1.55 -1.32 16.45
N GLN A 150 2.78 -1.75 16.73
CA GLN A 150 3.74 -2.34 15.78
C GLN A 150 4.06 -1.44 14.57
N MET A 151 3.89 -0.12 14.71
CA MET A 151 4.21 0.83 13.65
C MET A 151 4.80 2.09 14.24
N LYS A 152 5.70 2.72 13.49
CA LYS A 152 6.25 4.05 13.77
C LYS A 152 6.20 4.89 12.50
N VAL A 153 5.98 6.18 12.68
CA VAL A 153 5.97 7.17 11.59
C VAL A 153 6.92 8.30 11.92
N GLY A 154 7.67 8.79 10.93
CA GLY A 154 8.68 9.82 11.13
C GLY A 154 9.17 10.43 9.82
N ASN A 155 10.24 11.23 9.90
CA ASN A 155 10.90 11.82 8.73
C ASN A 155 9.94 12.60 7.82
N PHE A 156 9.15 13.49 8.44
CA PHE A 156 8.10 14.24 7.77
C PHE A 156 8.67 15.32 6.83
N LYS A 157 8.17 15.37 5.59
CA LYS A 157 8.49 16.41 4.60
C LYS A 157 7.25 16.73 3.78
N TYR A 158 7.02 18.00 3.44
CA TYR A 158 5.99 18.36 2.47
C TYR A 158 6.55 18.32 1.06
N VAL A 159 5.82 17.69 0.12
CA VAL A 159 6.23 17.49 -1.27
C VAL A 159 5.05 17.70 -2.23
N ASP A 160 5.34 18.11 -3.47
CA ASP A 160 4.31 18.43 -4.46
C ASP A 160 3.78 17.21 -5.21
N ARG A 161 4.58 16.14 -5.26
CA ARG A 161 4.27 14.90 -5.98
C ARG A 161 3.93 13.77 -5.02
N GLU A 162 2.88 13.04 -5.34
CA GLU A 162 2.52 11.79 -4.67
C GLU A 162 3.50 10.67 -5.06
N LEU A 163 3.81 9.75 -4.14
CA LEU A 163 4.53 8.52 -4.48
C LEU A 163 3.61 7.56 -5.23
N GLY A 164 3.96 7.23 -6.46
CA GLY A 164 3.30 6.22 -7.28
C GLY A 164 3.98 4.85 -7.20
N LEU A 165 3.25 3.79 -7.57
CA LEU A 165 3.83 2.44 -7.70
C LEU A 165 4.98 2.46 -8.71
N GLY A 166 6.13 1.91 -8.34
CA GLY A 166 7.35 1.90 -9.17
C GLY A 166 8.35 3.01 -8.85
N ASP A 167 8.03 3.98 -8.00
CA ASP A 167 8.92 5.09 -7.62
C ASP A 167 10.15 4.69 -6.76
N LEU A 168 10.41 3.39 -6.60
CA LEU A 168 11.59 2.89 -5.88
C LEU A 168 12.60 2.26 -6.85
N LYS A 169 13.89 2.44 -6.56
CA LYS A 169 14.96 1.72 -7.26
C LYS A 169 15.18 0.29 -6.76
N GLY A 170 14.83 0.02 -5.50
CA GLY A 170 15.08 -1.28 -4.87
C GLY A 170 14.83 -1.27 -3.36
N ASN A 171 15.21 -2.35 -2.71
CA ASN A 171 15.09 -2.54 -1.27
C ASN A 171 16.43 -2.96 -0.68
N LEU A 172 16.75 -2.45 0.51
CA LEU A 172 17.86 -2.94 1.31
C LEU A 172 17.35 -4.02 2.26
N PHE A 173 17.99 -5.18 2.27
CA PHE A 173 17.65 -6.29 3.16
C PHE A 173 18.76 -6.51 4.19
N THR A 174 18.37 -6.63 5.45
CA THR A 174 19.23 -7.16 6.51
C THR A 174 18.61 -8.48 6.95
N LEU A 175 19.26 -9.59 6.63
CA LEU A 175 18.76 -10.94 6.89
C LEU A 175 19.59 -11.60 7.99
N THR A 176 18.93 -12.39 8.83
CA THR A 176 19.59 -13.25 9.82
C THR A 176 19.15 -14.68 9.57
N LEU A 177 20.06 -15.50 9.04
CA LEU A 177 19.85 -16.93 8.89
C LEU A 177 20.15 -17.61 10.23
N ARG A 178 19.25 -18.47 10.70
CA ARG A 178 19.37 -19.22 11.96
C ARG A 178 19.28 -20.71 11.67
N GLY A 179 19.92 -21.53 12.50
CA GLY A 179 19.88 -23.00 12.34
C GLY A 179 20.64 -23.49 11.10
N ILE A 180 21.81 -22.91 10.82
CA ILE A 180 22.65 -23.35 9.70
C ILE A 180 23.34 -24.66 10.10
N GLU A 181 22.80 -25.78 9.66
CA GLU A 181 23.39 -27.11 9.90
C GLU A 181 24.62 -27.32 9.00
N GLY A 182 25.75 -27.75 9.58
CA GLY A 182 26.98 -28.03 8.83
C GLY A 182 27.70 -26.81 8.23
N GLY A 183 27.22 -25.59 8.48
CA GLY A 183 27.88 -24.37 8.01
C GLY A 183 29.01 -23.93 8.92
N THR A 184 30.24 -23.95 8.43
CA THR A 184 31.38 -23.27 9.06
C THR A 184 31.46 -21.82 8.59
N GLU A 185 32.16 -20.96 9.34
CA GLU A 185 32.44 -19.57 8.94
C GLU A 185 33.02 -19.50 7.52
N GLU A 186 33.90 -20.43 7.18
CA GLU A 186 34.57 -20.52 5.89
C GLU A 186 33.59 -20.84 4.75
N THR A 187 32.70 -21.83 4.94
CA THR A 187 31.67 -22.17 3.95
C THR A 187 30.66 -21.04 3.71
N VAL A 188 30.25 -20.36 4.79
CA VAL A 188 29.33 -19.22 4.70
C VAL A 188 30.01 -18.03 4.02
N THR A 189 31.24 -17.72 4.40
CA THR A 189 32.03 -16.64 3.79
C THR A 189 32.23 -16.88 2.30
N ARG A 190 32.56 -18.12 1.90
CA ARG A 190 32.66 -18.50 0.49
C ARG A 190 31.34 -18.29 -0.24
N ALA A 191 30.22 -18.79 0.29
CA ALA A 191 28.91 -18.64 -0.35
C ALA A 191 28.48 -17.16 -0.50
N VAL A 192 28.74 -16.33 0.52
CA VAL A 192 28.45 -14.89 0.46
C VAL A 192 29.33 -14.17 -0.57
N ASN A 193 30.61 -14.53 -0.67
CA ASN A 193 31.51 -13.97 -1.67
C ASN A 193 31.12 -14.39 -3.10
N GLU A 194 30.74 -15.65 -3.30
CA GLU A 194 30.23 -16.14 -4.59
C GLU A 194 28.95 -15.40 -5.00
N LEU A 195 28.02 -15.20 -4.06
CA LEU A 195 26.80 -14.42 -4.27
C LEU A 195 27.11 -12.95 -4.65
N LYS A 196 28.11 -12.35 -4.03
CA LYS A 196 28.54 -10.97 -4.32
C LYS A 196 29.15 -10.85 -5.72
N LEU A 197 29.88 -11.87 -6.18
CA LEU A 197 30.55 -11.86 -7.49
C LEU A 197 29.62 -12.24 -8.64
N SER A 198 28.82 -13.29 -8.45
CA SER A 198 28.03 -13.91 -9.52
C SER A 198 26.55 -13.51 -9.51
N GLY A 199 26.09 -12.88 -8.43
CA GLY A 199 24.67 -12.58 -8.23
C GLY A 199 23.82 -13.84 -8.11
N VAL A 200 22.54 -13.71 -8.47
CA VAL A 200 21.54 -14.79 -8.51
C VAL A 200 20.72 -14.68 -9.78
N ILE A 201 20.18 -15.81 -10.23
CA ILE A 201 19.15 -15.80 -11.25
C ILE A 201 17.92 -15.10 -10.68
N ASN A 202 17.40 -14.10 -11.41
CA ASN A 202 16.30 -13.24 -10.97
C ASN A 202 14.91 -13.93 -11.01
N TYR A 203 14.78 -15.07 -10.33
CA TYR A 203 13.53 -15.84 -10.28
C TYR A 203 12.40 -15.09 -9.57
N PHE A 204 11.19 -15.31 -10.07
CA PHE A 204 10.00 -15.07 -9.26
C PHE A 204 9.93 -16.12 -8.15
N GLY A 205 9.99 -15.67 -6.90
CA GLY A 205 9.91 -16.55 -5.73
C GLY A 205 8.52 -17.16 -5.49
N LEU A 206 8.45 -18.17 -4.59
CA LEU A 206 7.23 -18.94 -4.30
C LEU A 206 6.02 -18.08 -3.92
N GLN A 207 6.23 -16.94 -3.26
CA GLN A 207 5.16 -15.99 -2.93
C GLN A 207 4.35 -15.55 -4.15
N ARG A 208 4.96 -15.47 -5.34
CA ARG A 208 4.27 -15.12 -6.61
C ARG A 208 3.26 -16.19 -7.02
N PHE A 209 3.52 -17.45 -6.67
CA PHE A 209 2.71 -18.60 -7.02
C PHE A 209 1.73 -19.01 -5.92
N GLY A 210 1.71 -18.28 -4.80
CA GLY A 210 0.90 -18.61 -3.64
C GLY A 210 1.56 -19.64 -2.72
N THR A 211 1.04 -19.77 -1.50
CA THR A 211 1.56 -20.67 -0.46
C THR A 211 0.77 -21.97 -0.31
N HIS A 212 -0.21 -22.21 -1.18
CA HIS A 212 -1.12 -23.35 -1.09
C HIS A 212 -0.72 -24.44 -2.09
N ALA A 213 -1.28 -25.63 -1.92
CA ALA A 213 -1.06 -26.78 -2.80
C ALA A 213 -1.41 -26.50 -4.28
N ILE A 214 -2.28 -25.53 -4.55
CA ILE A 214 -2.64 -25.11 -5.90
C ILE A 214 -1.90 -23.82 -6.22
N GLY A 215 -1.09 -23.85 -7.27
CA GLY A 215 -0.35 -22.69 -7.72
C GLY A 215 -1.26 -21.65 -8.37
N THR A 216 -1.09 -20.38 -8.00
CA THR A 216 -1.74 -19.22 -8.67
C THR A 216 -1.52 -19.23 -10.19
N HIS A 217 -0.40 -19.80 -10.65
CA HIS A 217 -0.05 -19.94 -12.05
C HIS A 217 -0.88 -21.00 -12.80
N GLU A 218 -1.39 -22.03 -12.12
CA GLU A 218 -2.30 -23.02 -12.72
C GLU A 218 -3.64 -22.37 -13.10
N ILE A 219 -4.15 -21.50 -12.22
CA ILE A 219 -5.36 -20.69 -12.50
C ILE A 219 -5.11 -19.80 -13.72
N GLY A 220 -3.93 -19.16 -13.80
CA GLY A 220 -3.52 -18.37 -14.95
C GLY A 220 -3.47 -19.18 -16.25
N ALA A 221 -2.92 -20.39 -16.21
CA ALA A 221 -2.86 -21.28 -17.36
C ALA A 221 -4.26 -21.70 -17.84
N ALA A 222 -5.15 -22.05 -16.92
CA ALA A 222 -6.54 -22.41 -17.23
C ALA A 222 -7.31 -21.22 -17.83
N LEU A 223 -7.11 -20.01 -17.29
CA LEU A 223 -7.70 -18.78 -17.85
C LEU A 223 -7.25 -18.54 -19.30
N LEU A 224 -5.96 -18.70 -19.60
CA LEU A 224 -5.43 -18.49 -20.95
C LEU A 224 -5.91 -19.57 -21.95
N ARG A 225 -6.14 -20.80 -21.49
CA ARG A 225 -6.73 -21.87 -22.30
C ARG A 225 -8.23 -21.72 -22.52
N GLY A 226 -8.90 -20.79 -21.83
CA GLY A 226 -10.36 -20.71 -21.82
C GLY A 226 -11.04 -21.89 -21.13
N ALA A 227 -10.35 -22.58 -20.23
CA ALA A 227 -10.87 -23.72 -19.47
C ALA A 227 -11.68 -23.23 -18.26
N TRP A 228 -12.83 -22.59 -18.51
CA TRP A 228 -13.58 -21.85 -17.48
C TRP A 228 -14.08 -22.72 -16.31
N ALA A 229 -14.55 -23.93 -16.59
CA ALA A 229 -14.95 -24.88 -15.55
C ALA A 229 -13.76 -25.27 -14.65
N GLU A 230 -12.59 -25.45 -15.26
CA GLU A 230 -11.34 -25.72 -14.52
C GLU A 230 -10.98 -24.52 -13.64
N VAL A 231 -11.10 -23.28 -14.13
CA VAL A 231 -10.86 -22.08 -13.32
C VAL A 231 -11.75 -22.05 -12.07
N HIS A 232 -13.03 -22.39 -12.19
CA HIS A 232 -13.93 -22.46 -11.04
C HIS A 232 -13.48 -23.52 -10.04
N ASP A 233 -13.13 -24.72 -10.52
CA ASP A 233 -12.59 -25.80 -9.69
C ASP A 233 -11.30 -25.37 -8.99
N LEU A 234 -10.30 -24.87 -9.71
CA LEU A 234 -9.02 -24.42 -9.14
C LEU A 234 -9.22 -23.37 -8.03
N ILE A 235 -10.18 -22.46 -8.22
CA ILE A 235 -10.48 -21.41 -7.25
C ILE A 235 -11.22 -21.94 -6.04
N LEU A 236 -12.17 -22.88 -6.20
CA LEU A 236 -13.12 -23.27 -5.15
C LEU A 236 -12.85 -24.64 -4.51
N ARG A 237 -12.07 -25.53 -5.15
CA ARG A 237 -11.82 -26.88 -4.65
C ARG A 237 -11.14 -26.87 -3.28
N PRO A 238 -11.46 -27.84 -2.40
CA PRO A 238 -10.80 -28.02 -1.11
C PRO A 238 -9.27 -28.10 -1.25
N ARG A 239 -8.57 -27.53 -0.27
CA ARG A 239 -7.11 -27.44 -0.28
C ARG A 239 -6.53 -27.95 1.03
N ASP A 240 -5.39 -28.60 0.95
CA ASP A 240 -4.61 -28.95 2.13
C ASP A 240 -4.09 -27.67 2.79
N GLY A 241 -4.38 -27.50 4.08
CA GLY A 241 -4.02 -26.31 4.86
C GLY A 241 -5.11 -25.24 4.98
N ASP A 242 -6.26 -25.39 4.31
CA ASP A 242 -7.43 -24.58 4.65
C ASP A 242 -7.92 -24.93 6.05
N ASN A 243 -8.17 -23.91 6.87
CA ASN A 243 -8.63 -24.09 8.25
C ASN A 243 -10.00 -23.46 8.48
N GLY A 244 -10.78 -24.09 9.35
CA GLY A 244 -12.07 -23.59 9.82
C GLY A 244 -13.08 -23.38 8.69
N ASP A 245 -13.63 -22.17 8.63
CA ASP A 245 -14.74 -21.82 7.76
C ASP A 245 -14.41 -21.86 6.26
N ALA A 246 -13.16 -21.60 5.86
CA ALA A 246 -12.75 -21.69 4.47
C ALA A 246 -12.82 -23.14 3.96
N ALA A 247 -12.27 -24.09 4.73
CA ALA A 247 -12.32 -25.51 4.38
C ALA A 247 -13.77 -26.00 4.27
N ALA A 248 -14.61 -25.68 5.26
CA ALA A 248 -16.02 -26.06 5.28
C ALA A 248 -16.78 -25.50 4.05
N ALA A 249 -16.56 -24.23 3.69
CA ALA A 249 -17.21 -23.61 2.55
C ALA A 249 -16.88 -24.31 1.23
N ARG A 250 -15.62 -24.71 1.04
CA ARG A 250 -15.17 -25.41 -0.18
C ARG A 250 -15.71 -26.83 -0.27
N VAL A 251 -15.78 -27.54 0.86
CA VAL A 251 -16.39 -28.89 0.92
C VAL A 251 -17.87 -28.80 0.56
N ILE A 252 -18.62 -27.85 1.16
CA ILE A 252 -20.04 -27.62 0.84
C ILE A 252 -20.22 -27.40 -0.66
N TYR A 253 -19.42 -26.53 -1.27
CA TYR A 253 -19.55 -26.26 -2.71
C TYR A 253 -19.22 -27.49 -3.55
N LYS A 254 -18.16 -28.24 -3.21
CA LYS A 254 -17.75 -29.44 -3.95
C LYS A 254 -18.80 -30.55 -3.90
N GLU A 255 -19.45 -30.75 -2.75
CA GLU A 255 -20.42 -31.84 -2.57
C GLU A 255 -21.82 -31.49 -3.08
N THR A 256 -22.24 -30.24 -2.91
CA THR A 256 -23.63 -29.83 -3.17
C THR A 256 -23.81 -28.94 -4.40
N GLY A 257 -22.74 -28.29 -4.86
CA GLY A 257 -22.81 -27.23 -5.87
C GLY A 257 -23.51 -25.94 -5.40
N ASP A 258 -23.89 -25.85 -4.12
CA ASP A 258 -24.63 -24.70 -3.59
C ASP A 258 -23.69 -23.53 -3.27
N ALA A 259 -23.67 -22.55 -4.18
CA ALA A 259 -22.87 -21.34 -4.03
C ALA A 259 -23.31 -20.46 -2.84
N ALA A 260 -24.61 -20.42 -2.52
CA ALA A 260 -25.14 -19.59 -1.44
C ALA A 260 -24.77 -20.17 -0.06
N ALA A 261 -24.89 -21.49 0.11
CA ALA A 261 -24.47 -22.18 1.32
C ALA A 261 -22.96 -22.04 1.56
N ALA A 262 -22.15 -22.22 0.52
CA ALA A 262 -20.70 -22.02 0.60
C ALA A 262 -20.33 -20.57 0.94
N LEU A 263 -20.97 -19.58 0.32
CA LEU A 263 -20.71 -18.16 0.55
C LEU A 263 -20.98 -17.72 2.00
N LYS A 264 -22.00 -18.31 2.65
CA LYS A 264 -22.35 -18.03 4.05
C LYS A 264 -21.22 -18.41 5.00
N ARG A 265 -20.44 -19.45 4.67
CA ARG A 265 -19.29 -19.91 5.45
C ARG A 265 -18.00 -19.24 4.99
N MET A 266 -17.85 -18.89 3.72
CA MET A 266 -16.59 -18.37 3.18
C MET A 266 -16.10 -17.10 3.88
N PRO A 267 -14.89 -17.09 4.50
CA PRO A 267 -14.37 -15.94 5.23
C PRO A 267 -14.19 -14.69 4.37
N ARG A 268 -14.34 -13.50 4.98
CA ARG A 268 -14.26 -12.21 4.27
C ARG A 268 -12.91 -11.93 3.60
N PHE A 269 -11.82 -12.52 4.09
CA PHE A 269 -10.50 -12.35 3.50
C PHE A 269 -10.29 -13.16 2.21
N CYS A 270 -11.14 -14.17 1.95
CA CYS A 270 -11.15 -14.97 0.70
C CYS A 270 -11.87 -14.22 -0.43
N THR A 271 -11.32 -13.07 -0.82
CA THR A 271 -12.00 -12.12 -1.72
C THR A 271 -12.30 -12.70 -3.10
N ALA A 272 -11.42 -13.55 -3.64
CA ALA A 272 -11.62 -14.17 -4.95
C ALA A 272 -12.74 -15.22 -4.90
N GLU A 273 -12.69 -16.10 -3.91
CA GLU A 273 -13.67 -17.16 -3.71
C GLU A 273 -15.06 -16.58 -3.44
N ARG A 274 -15.15 -15.59 -2.55
CA ARG A 274 -16.41 -14.91 -2.26
C ARG A 274 -16.99 -14.24 -3.49
N GLY A 275 -16.17 -13.48 -4.23
CA GLY A 275 -16.61 -12.79 -5.44
C GLY A 275 -17.13 -13.76 -6.51
N LEU A 276 -16.47 -14.91 -6.66
CA LEU A 276 -16.92 -15.97 -7.56
C LEU A 276 -18.24 -16.59 -7.09
N LEU A 277 -18.35 -16.99 -5.82
CA LEU A 277 -19.59 -17.58 -5.27
C LEU A 277 -20.79 -16.62 -5.34
N GLU A 278 -20.57 -15.32 -5.07
CA GLU A 278 -21.60 -14.26 -5.19
C GLU A 278 -22.08 -14.08 -6.63
N ALA A 279 -21.21 -14.28 -7.61
CA ALA A 279 -21.57 -14.16 -9.02
C ALA A 279 -22.22 -15.44 -9.55
N LEU A 280 -21.75 -16.62 -9.14
CA LEU A 280 -22.35 -17.91 -9.46
C LEU A 280 -23.81 -18.01 -9.02
N GLY A 281 -24.17 -17.42 -7.87
CA GLY A 281 -25.58 -17.38 -7.41
C GLY A 281 -26.51 -16.47 -8.22
N ARG A 282 -25.97 -15.64 -9.14
CA ARG A 282 -26.73 -14.68 -9.95
C ARG A 282 -26.75 -15.01 -11.43
N CYS A 283 -25.78 -15.78 -11.91
CA CYS A 283 -25.63 -16.15 -13.31
C CYS A 283 -26.33 -17.49 -13.62
N ASP A 284 -26.61 -17.73 -14.89
CA ASP A 284 -27.09 -19.03 -15.37
C ASP A 284 -26.06 -20.13 -15.13
N LYS A 285 -26.51 -21.35 -14.85
CA LYS A 285 -25.63 -22.50 -14.56
C LYS A 285 -24.69 -22.87 -15.71
N ASN A 286 -25.04 -22.52 -16.94
CA ASN A 286 -24.24 -22.76 -18.14
C ASN A 286 -23.25 -21.61 -18.43
N ASP A 287 -23.36 -20.50 -17.72
CA ASP A 287 -22.49 -19.34 -17.88
C ASP A 287 -21.27 -19.47 -16.97
N LEU A 288 -20.16 -19.90 -17.57
CA LEU A 288 -18.90 -20.10 -16.87
C LEU A 288 -17.98 -18.87 -16.90
N VAL A 289 -18.32 -17.84 -17.68
CA VAL A 289 -17.42 -16.70 -17.92
C VAL A 289 -17.82 -15.50 -17.09
N ASN A 290 -19.10 -15.13 -17.08
CA ASN A 290 -19.55 -13.94 -16.34
C ASN A 290 -19.34 -14.04 -14.82
N PRO A 291 -19.44 -15.21 -14.16
CA PRO A 291 -19.14 -15.33 -12.74
C PRO A 291 -17.73 -14.87 -12.35
N LEU A 292 -16.75 -15.05 -13.25
CA LEU A 292 -15.38 -14.59 -13.02
C LEU A 292 -15.28 -13.07 -12.85
N SER A 293 -16.24 -12.30 -13.39
CA SER A 293 -16.28 -10.84 -13.20
C SER A 293 -16.59 -10.43 -11.76
N GLY A 294 -17.10 -11.33 -10.93
CA GLY A 294 -17.21 -11.13 -9.48
C GLY A 294 -15.85 -11.07 -8.77
N ILE A 295 -14.79 -11.62 -9.39
CA ILE A 295 -13.42 -11.54 -8.88
C ILE A 295 -12.81 -10.17 -9.24
N PRO A 296 -12.20 -9.46 -8.27
CA PRO A 296 -11.52 -8.19 -8.54
C PRO A 296 -10.57 -8.27 -9.74
N ARG A 297 -10.63 -7.27 -10.62
CA ARG A 297 -9.82 -7.22 -11.86
C ARG A 297 -8.32 -7.40 -11.60
N THR A 298 -7.82 -6.82 -10.50
CA THR A 298 -6.41 -6.93 -10.07
C THR A 298 -6.03 -8.37 -9.76
N THR A 299 -6.88 -9.10 -9.03
CA THR A 299 -6.68 -10.53 -8.72
C THR A 299 -6.74 -11.39 -9.98
N ARG A 300 -7.68 -11.12 -10.90
CA ARG A 300 -7.73 -11.83 -12.19
C ARG A 300 -6.45 -11.65 -13.01
N LYS A 301 -5.95 -10.41 -13.12
CA LYS A 301 -4.66 -10.14 -13.77
C LYS A 301 -3.50 -10.86 -13.07
N MET A 302 -3.51 -10.91 -11.74
CA MET A 302 -2.48 -11.59 -10.96
C MET A 302 -2.34 -13.07 -11.33
N TYR A 303 -3.44 -13.79 -11.60
CA TYR A 303 -3.37 -15.19 -12.06
C TYR A 303 -2.59 -15.33 -13.37
N VAL A 304 -2.91 -14.51 -14.36
CA VAL A 304 -2.22 -14.51 -15.66
C VAL A 304 -0.75 -14.12 -15.50
N HIS A 305 -0.45 -13.09 -14.72
CA HIS A 305 0.93 -12.69 -14.43
C HIS A 305 1.72 -13.78 -13.69
N ALA A 306 1.08 -14.53 -12.80
CA ALA A 306 1.73 -15.67 -12.14
C ALA A 306 2.11 -16.76 -13.16
N TYR A 307 1.29 -17.01 -14.19
CA TYR A 307 1.67 -17.93 -15.25
C TYR A 307 2.83 -17.41 -16.11
N GLN A 308 2.83 -16.12 -16.45
CA GLN A 308 3.98 -15.49 -17.12
C GLN A 308 5.27 -15.63 -16.29
N SER A 309 5.19 -15.38 -14.98
CA SER A 309 6.32 -15.60 -14.05
C SER A 309 6.79 -17.05 -14.02
N TYR A 310 5.87 -18.02 -14.08
CA TYR A 310 6.21 -19.44 -14.13
C TYR A 310 6.99 -19.77 -15.41
N MET A 311 6.50 -19.30 -16.55
CA MET A 311 7.18 -19.46 -17.84
C MET A 311 8.55 -18.79 -17.84
N TRP A 312 8.67 -17.59 -17.28
CA TRP A 312 9.94 -16.89 -17.14
C TRP A 312 10.95 -17.71 -16.33
N ASN A 313 10.53 -18.26 -15.18
CA ASN A 313 11.41 -19.10 -14.37
C ASN A 313 11.89 -20.32 -15.17
N LYS A 314 10.99 -21.00 -15.91
CA LYS A 314 11.37 -22.14 -16.76
C LYS A 314 12.34 -21.74 -17.88
N ALA A 315 12.09 -20.62 -18.55
CA ALA A 315 12.95 -20.11 -19.62
C ALA A 315 14.34 -19.72 -19.09
N ALA A 316 14.40 -19.02 -17.95
CA ALA A 316 15.66 -18.64 -17.31
C ALA A 316 16.47 -19.87 -16.89
N SER A 317 15.83 -20.88 -16.28
CA SER A 317 16.49 -22.16 -15.95
C SER A 317 17.05 -22.84 -17.20
N GLU A 318 16.28 -22.88 -18.29
CA GLU A 318 16.69 -23.53 -19.54
C GLU A 318 17.83 -22.78 -20.23
N ARG A 319 17.80 -21.44 -20.25
CA ARG A 319 18.88 -20.60 -20.78
C ARG A 319 20.20 -20.85 -20.02
N VAL A 320 20.13 -20.94 -18.69
CA VAL A 320 21.29 -21.26 -17.87
C VAL A 320 21.78 -22.68 -18.10
N ARG A 321 20.88 -23.66 -18.21
CA ARG A 321 21.22 -25.06 -18.47
C ARG A 321 21.95 -25.25 -19.81
N ARG A 322 21.53 -24.52 -20.86
CA ARG A 322 22.11 -24.65 -22.20
C ARG A 322 23.41 -23.88 -22.40
N HIS A 323 23.50 -22.67 -21.86
CA HIS A 323 24.55 -21.71 -22.21
C HIS A 323 25.38 -21.20 -21.02
N GLY A 324 25.03 -21.60 -19.79
CA GLY A 324 25.74 -21.20 -18.57
C GLY A 324 25.46 -19.77 -18.11
N LEU A 325 26.23 -19.33 -17.10
CA LEU A 325 26.11 -18.04 -16.40
C LEU A 325 27.33 -17.13 -16.59
N SER A 326 28.27 -17.47 -17.48
CA SER A 326 29.53 -16.74 -17.58
C SER A 326 29.45 -15.55 -18.53
N ARG A 327 28.67 -15.64 -19.61
CA ARG A 327 28.54 -14.59 -20.62
C ARG A 327 27.22 -14.68 -21.41
N PRO A 328 26.76 -13.56 -21.97
CA PRO A 328 25.73 -13.57 -23.02
C PRO A 328 26.21 -14.32 -24.26
N VAL A 329 25.26 -14.91 -24.98
CA VAL A 329 25.48 -15.57 -26.28
C VAL A 329 24.75 -14.81 -27.39
N ALA A 330 25.15 -15.03 -28.64
CA ALA A 330 24.47 -14.43 -29.78
C ALA A 330 22.97 -14.78 -29.76
N GLY A 331 22.12 -13.77 -29.96
CA GLY A 331 20.66 -13.89 -29.87
C GLY A 331 20.07 -13.72 -28.46
N ASP A 332 20.89 -13.58 -27.40
CA ASP A 332 20.37 -13.11 -26.11
C ASP A 332 19.83 -11.68 -26.25
N LEU A 333 18.83 -11.34 -25.43
CA LEU A 333 18.27 -10.00 -25.37
C LEU A 333 18.95 -9.18 -24.26
N ILE A 334 19.41 -7.98 -24.61
CA ILE A 334 19.99 -7.01 -23.66
C ILE A 334 19.23 -5.69 -23.68
N VAL A 335 19.30 -4.96 -22.58
CA VAL A 335 18.82 -3.56 -22.51
C VAL A 335 20.01 -2.66 -22.82
N ASP A 336 19.93 -1.93 -23.93
CA ASP A 336 20.96 -1.02 -24.40
C ASP A 336 20.53 0.44 -24.22
N ASP A 337 21.10 1.09 -23.21
CA ASP A 337 20.78 2.48 -22.85
C ASP A 337 21.21 3.49 -23.92
N SER A 338 22.12 3.12 -24.82
CA SER A 338 22.51 3.99 -25.94
C SER A 338 21.37 4.20 -26.94
N MET A 339 20.37 3.31 -26.96
CA MET A 339 19.19 3.44 -27.83
C MET A 339 18.26 4.59 -27.42
N LEU A 340 18.43 5.17 -26.23
CA LEU A 340 17.68 6.35 -25.78
C LEU A 340 17.91 7.58 -26.66
N GLN A 341 19.04 7.68 -27.38
CA GLN A 341 19.34 8.81 -28.25
C GLN A 341 18.39 8.93 -29.46
N TYR A 342 17.63 7.88 -29.75
CA TYR A 342 16.71 7.80 -30.88
C TYR A 342 15.22 7.72 -30.48
N ALA A 343 14.93 7.68 -29.18
CA ALA A 343 13.57 7.67 -28.65
C ALA A 343 13.13 9.10 -28.30
N GLY A 344 11.93 9.51 -28.72
CA GLY A 344 11.35 10.80 -28.34
C GLY A 344 11.16 10.89 -26.82
N GLU A 345 11.02 12.12 -26.30
CA GLU A 345 10.95 12.44 -24.85
C GLU A 345 9.83 11.72 -24.05
N ASP A 346 8.98 10.93 -24.71
CA ASP A 346 7.82 10.25 -24.11
C ASP A 346 7.91 8.70 -24.12
N ASP A 347 8.97 8.10 -24.70
CA ASP A 347 9.09 6.64 -24.82
C ASP A 347 9.88 6.01 -23.66
N GLY A 348 9.26 6.00 -22.48
CA GLY A 348 9.75 5.31 -21.29
C GLY A 348 9.57 3.78 -21.32
N ASP A 349 9.20 3.20 -22.46
CA ASP A 349 9.02 1.76 -22.59
C ASP A 349 10.38 1.05 -22.66
N ILE A 350 10.62 0.13 -21.72
CA ILE A 350 11.87 -0.66 -21.69
C ILE A 350 12.07 -1.44 -22.98
N PHE A 351 10.99 -1.82 -23.67
CA PHE A 351 11.08 -2.60 -24.91
C PHE A 351 11.74 -1.84 -26.07
N SER A 352 11.73 -0.50 -26.07
CA SER A 352 12.43 0.30 -27.09
C SER A 352 13.96 0.20 -26.97
N ARG A 353 14.46 -0.21 -25.80
CA ARG A 353 15.89 -0.40 -25.50
C ARG A 353 16.33 -1.85 -25.62
N VAL A 354 15.43 -2.78 -25.94
CA VAL A 354 15.76 -4.20 -26.03
C VAL A 354 16.26 -4.53 -27.43
N ARG A 355 17.44 -5.16 -27.51
CA ARG A 355 17.98 -5.70 -28.76
C ARG A 355 18.71 -7.02 -28.56
N GLU A 356 18.97 -7.69 -29.66
CA GLU A 356 19.76 -8.92 -29.68
C GLU A 356 21.27 -8.64 -29.58
N VAL A 357 21.98 -9.53 -28.89
CA VAL A 357 23.44 -9.60 -28.85
C VAL A 357 23.94 -10.19 -30.17
N THR A 358 24.87 -9.49 -30.81
CA THR A 358 25.50 -9.96 -32.05
C THR A 358 26.60 -11.00 -31.78
N GLU A 359 26.98 -11.80 -32.80
CA GLU A 359 28.09 -12.75 -32.68
C GLU A 359 29.42 -12.10 -32.26
N LYS A 360 29.68 -10.89 -32.78
CA LYS A 360 30.89 -10.12 -32.45
C LYS A 360 30.91 -9.68 -30.99
N GLU A 361 29.78 -9.23 -30.46
CA GLU A 361 29.64 -8.80 -29.06
C GLU A 361 29.72 -9.99 -28.10
N ALA A 362 29.12 -11.13 -28.47
CA ALA A 362 29.24 -12.37 -27.70
C ALA A 362 30.69 -12.88 -27.64
N ALA A 363 31.44 -12.73 -28.74
CA ALA A 363 32.85 -13.11 -28.80
C ALA A 363 33.77 -12.14 -28.05
N SER A 364 33.48 -10.84 -28.08
CA SER A 364 34.30 -9.81 -27.41
C SER A 364 34.08 -9.73 -25.89
N GLY A 365 32.95 -10.25 -25.40
CA GLY A 365 32.59 -10.14 -23.97
C GLY A 365 32.19 -8.71 -23.58
N ALA A 366 31.61 -7.95 -24.52
CA ALA A 366 31.22 -6.56 -24.29
C ALA A 366 30.15 -6.40 -23.20
N PHE A 367 29.38 -7.44 -22.90
CA PHE A 367 28.28 -7.43 -21.95
C PHE A 367 28.45 -8.53 -20.88
N ASN A 368 28.00 -8.21 -19.67
CA ASN A 368 27.84 -9.16 -18.57
C ASN A 368 26.40 -9.69 -18.53
N ILE A 369 26.21 -10.80 -17.81
CA ILE A 369 24.90 -11.43 -17.58
C ILE A 369 24.19 -10.84 -16.36
#